data_AF-A0AAD5R086-F1
#
_entry.id   AF-A0AAD5R086-F1
#
_cell.length_a   1.000
_cell.length_b   1.000
_cell.length_c   1.000
_cell.angle_alpha   90.00
_cell.angle_beta   90.00
_cell.angle_gamma   90.00
#
_symmetry.space_group_name_H-M   'P 1'
#
loop_
_entity.id
_entity.type
_entity.pdbx_description
1 polymer ?
#
loop_
_entity_poly.entity_id
_entity_poly.type
_entity_poly.pdbx_seq_one_letter_code
_entity_poly.pdbx_strand_id
1 'polypeptide(L)'
;MSVDLTWGDSFSYPLHTRGGPYWQYEKIPFSKFFHTVSGRIQDKQNRVNLDEVSSIGIVLMDRIDGDFQLELDYIGVYNDHTHFEEFAYETYTLPIWNTHGF
;
A
#
# COMPACT_ATOMS: atom_id res chain seq x y z
N MET A 1 -23.38 -17.66 -10.89
CA MET A 1 -22.54 -17.37 -9.72
C MET A 1 -21.46 -16.41 -10.17
N SER A 2 -21.54 -15.15 -9.77
CA SER A 2 -20.45 -14.19 -9.99
C SER A 2 -19.33 -14.55 -9.02
N VAL A 3 -18.23 -15.08 -9.56
CA VAL A 3 -16.97 -15.12 -8.81
C VAL A 3 -16.52 -13.66 -8.72
N ASP A 4 -16.41 -13.14 -7.49
CA ASP A 4 -15.76 -11.86 -7.26
C ASP A 4 -14.26 -12.08 -7.38
N LEU A 5 -13.73 -11.80 -8.57
CA LEU A 5 -12.31 -11.99 -8.90
C LEU A 5 -11.41 -11.06 -8.07
N THR A 6 -11.97 -9.98 -7.53
CA THR A 6 -11.27 -8.98 -6.71
C THR A 6 -11.43 -9.20 -5.21
N TRP A 7 -12.08 -10.30 -4.79
CA TRP A 7 -12.24 -10.60 -3.37
C TRP A 7 -10.87 -10.75 -2.70
N GLY A 8 -10.56 -9.81 -1.80
CA GLY A 8 -9.35 -9.84 -0.98
C GLY A 8 -8.18 -9.06 -1.56
N ASP A 9 -8.42 -8.32 -2.64
CA ASP A 9 -7.55 -7.28 -3.17
C ASP A 9 -7.42 -6.15 -2.14
N SER A 10 -6.18 -5.81 -1.78
CA SER A 10 -5.92 -4.70 -0.88
C SER A 10 -4.56 -4.07 -1.16
N PHE A 11 -4.50 -2.77 -0.97
CA PHE A 11 -3.29 -1.99 -1.14
C PHE A 11 -2.72 -1.64 0.23
N SER A 12 -1.45 -1.97 0.45
CA SER A 12 -0.80 -1.82 1.75
C SER A 12 0.43 -0.92 1.68
N TYR A 13 0.72 -0.23 2.78
CA TYR A 13 1.94 0.57 2.94
C TYR A 13 2.44 0.49 4.40
N PRO A 14 3.71 0.12 4.66
CA PRO A 14 4.27 0.09 6.00
C PRO A 14 4.54 1.51 6.51
N LEU A 15 3.79 1.90 7.53
CA LEU A 15 3.96 3.16 8.24
C LEU A 15 4.83 2.95 9.47
N HIS A 16 5.89 3.76 9.61
CA HIS A 16 6.75 3.76 10.79
C HIS A 16 6.50 5.03 11.61
N THR A 17 5.93 4.89 12.80
CA THR A 17 5.76 6.00 13.73
C THR A 17 7.05 6.18 14.54
N ARG A 18 7.37 7.41 14.91
CA ARG A 18 8.52 7.69 15.80
C ARG A 18 8.20 7.45 17.27
N GLY A 19 6.98 7.03 17.59
CA GLY A 19 6.44 6.99 18.94
C GLY A 19 6.02 8.37 19.45
N GLY A 20 5.44 8.41 20.66
CA GLY A 20 5.12 9.64 21.38
C GLY A 20 6.37 10.36 21.93
N PRO A 21 6.24 11.59 22.48
CA PRO A 21 5.00 12.25 22.91
C PRO A 21 4.44 13.30 21.93
N TYR A 22 5.09 13.53 20.79
CA TYR A 22 4.72 14.61 19.89
C TYR A 22 3.87 14.14 18.71
N TRP A 23 2.96 15.00 18.25
CA TRP A 23 2.20 14.78 17.02
C TRP A 23 3.12 14.73 15.80
N GLN A 24 2.90 13.75 14.93
CA GLN A 24 3.61 13.58 13.66
C GLN A 24 2.63 13.68 12.50
N TYR A 25 3.04 14.42 11.46
CA TYR A 25 2.34 14.42 10.18
C TYR A 25 3.06 13.50 9.21
N GLU A 26 2.37 12.48 8.72
CA GLU A 26 2.85 11.62 7.64
C GLU A 26 2.10 11.90 6.35
N LYS A 27 2.83 12.04 5.25
CA LYS A 27 2.26 12.18 3.90
C LYS A 27 2.61 10.92 3.10
N ILE A 28 1.58 10.17 2.74
CA ILE A 28 1.73 8.90 2.03
C ILE A 28 1.13 9.07 0.63
N PRO A 29 1.96 9.12 -0.43
CA PRO A 29 1.47 9.09 -1.80
C PRO A 29 0.78 7.77 -2.14
N PHE A 30 -0.32 7.81 -2.88
CA PHE A 30 -1.04 6.60 -3.33
C PHE A 30 -0.17 5.69 -4.21
N SER A 31 0.80 6.26 -4.92
CA SER A 31 1.80 5.55 -5.73
C SER A 31 2.71 4.62 -4.93
N LYS A 32 2.83 4.82 -3.61
CA LYS A 32 3.66 4.01 -2.71
C LYS A 32 2.95 2.82 -2.12
N PHE A 33 1.65 2.66 -2.33
CA PHE A 33 0.96 1.46 -1.89
C PHE A 33 1.28 0.32 -2.85
N PHE A 34 1.57 -0.86 -2.30
CA PHE A 34 1.73 -2.07 -3.09
C PHE A 34 0.50 -2.96 -2.98
N HIS A 35 0.29 -3.70 -4.04
CA HIS A 35 -0.81 -4.64 -4.19
C HIS A 35 -0.57 -5.92 -3.41
N THR A 36 -1.58 -6.31 -2.64
CA THR A 36 -1.61 -7.54 -1.86
C THR A 36 -2.94 -8.24 -2.01
N VAL A 37 -2.90 -9.57 -2.02
CA VAL A 37 -4.11 -10.41 -2.00
C VAL A 37 -4.03 -11.34 -0.81
N SER A 38 -5.00 -11.26 0.10
CA SER A 38 -5.04 -12.06 1.32
C SER A 38 -3.73 -12.02 2.13
N GLY A 39 -3.10 -10.83 2.23
CA GLY A 39 -1.84 -10.63 2.95
C GLY A 39 -0.57 -11.07 2.21
N ARG A 40 -0.67 -11.52 0.95
CA ARG A 40 0.48 -11.83 0.10
C ARG A 40 0.73 -10.73 -0.93
N ILE A 41 1.96 -10.22 -0.94
CA ILE A 41 2.45 -9.31 -1.99
C ILE A 41 2.41 -10.04 -3.32
N GLN A 42 1.81 -9.42 -4.33
CA GLN A 42 1.75 -9.98 -5.68
C GLN A 42 3.01 -9.61 -6.48
N ASP A 43 3.44 -10.49 -7.39
CA ASP A 43 4.59 -10.22 -8.26
C ASP A 43 4.27 -9.12 -9.28
N LYS A 44 3.04 -9.15 -9.82
CA LYS A 44 2.54 -8.13 -10.74
C LYS A 44 1.92 -7.00 -9.93
N GLN A 45 2.74 -6.00 -9.71
CA GLN A 45 2.35 -4.79 -9.01
C GLN A 45 1.62 -3.82 -9.94
N ASN A 46 0.60 -3.15 -9.41
CA ASN A 46 -0.17 -2.13 -10.10
C ASN A 46 -0.45 -0.95 -9.16
N ARG A 47 -0.74 0.21 -9.74
CA ARG A 47 -1.14 1.39 -8.98
C ARG A 47 -2.51 1.18 -8.32
N VAL A 48 -2.73 1.84 -7.20
CA VAL A 48 -4.04 1.93 -6.55
C VAL A 48 -5.05 2.53 -7.53
N ASN A 49 -6.21 1.87 -7.68
CA ASN A 49 -7.34 2.45 -8.39
C ASN A 49 -8.12 3.37 -7.44
N LEU A 50 -8.02 4.69 -7.65
CA LEU A 50 -8.64 5.69 -6.77
C LEU A 50 -10.18 5.69 -6.86
N ASP A 51 -10.76 5.20 -7.96
CA ASP A 51 -12.21 5.19 -8.16
C ASP A 51 -12.91 4.02 -7.43
N GLU A 52 -12.14 2.99 -7.06
CA GLU A 52 -12.67 1.73 -6.50
C GLU A 52 -12.28 1.51 -5.03
N VAL A 53 -11.67 2.51 -4.37
CA VAL A 53 -11.30 2.42 -2.96
C VAL A 53 -12.54 2.52 -2.07
N SER A 54 -12.84 1.46 -1.32
CA SER A 54 -14.01 1.38 -0.45
C SER A 54 -13.74 1.71 1.02
N SER A 55 -12.57 1.31 1.54
CA SER A 55 -12.26 1.36 2.97
C SER A 55 -10.75 1.48 3.22
N ILE A 56 -10.40 2.00 4.39
CA ILE A 56 -9.03 2.12 4.87
C ILE A 56 -8.93 1.36 6.19
N GLY A 57 -7.89 0.54 6.33
CA GLY A 57 -7.57 -0.20 7.54
C GLY A 57 -6.15 0.10 8.01
N ILE A 58 -5.96 0.15 9.32
CA ILE A 58 -4.65 0.27 9.96
C ILE A 58 -4.38 -1.05 10.66
N VAL A 59 -3.24 -1.67 10.34
CA VAL A 59 -2.84 -2.97 10.89
C VAL A 59 -1.50 -2.81 11.60
N LEU A 60 -1.44 -3.29 12.82
CA LEU A 60 -0.19 -3.39 13.59
C LEU A 60 0.67 -4.53 13.02
N MET A 61 1.93 -4.25 12.69
CA MET A 61 2.88 -5.24 12.15
C MET A 61 4.23 -5.21 12.89
N ASP A 62 4.24 -4.91 14.18
CA ASP A 62 5.46 -4.90 15.00
C ASP A 62 5.84 -6.29 15.55
N ARG A 63 4.89 -7.23 15.60
CA ARG A 63 5.03 -8.55 16.23
C ARG A 63 5.45 -8.46 17.71
N ILE A 64 5.11 -7.36 18.37
CA ILE A 64 5.40 -7.15 19.79
C ILE A 64 4.10 -7.31 20.57
N ASP A 65 4.12 -8.17 21.58
CA ASP A 65 3.00 -8.32 22.49
C ASP A 65 3.01 -7.17 23.51
N GLY A 66 1.87 -6.52 23.70
CA GLY A 66 1.71 -5.44 24.68
C GLY A 66 0.55 -4.52 24.37
N ASP A 67 0.33 -3.55 25.25
CA ASP A 67 -0.68 -2.52 25.03
C ASP A 67 -0.22 -1.58 23.91
N PHE A 68 -1.10 -1.36 22.93
CA PHE A 68 -0.89 -0.43 21.83
C PHE A 68 -1.90 0.70 21.90
N GLN A 69 -1.41 1.93 21.78
CA GLN A 69 -2.25 3.12 21.69
C GLN A 69 -1.86 3.93 20.45
N LEU A 70 -2.85 4.17 19.60
CA LEU A 70 -2.75 5.06 18.43
C LEU A 70 -3.81 6.14 18.54
N GLU A 71 -3.38 7.39 18.46
CA GLU A 71 -4.25 8.54 18.41
C GLU A 71 -4.14 9.18 17.02
N LEU A 72 -5.29 9.47 16.40
CA LEU A 72 -5.37 10.10 15.10
C LEU A 72 -6.23 11.35 15.23
N ASP A 73 -5.68 12.49 14.85
CA ASP A 73 -6.43 13.75 14.80
C ASP A 73 -7.27 13.83 13.53
N TYR A 74 -6.64 13.69 12.35
CA TYR A 74 -7.34 13.66 11.07
C TYR A 74 -6.64 12.82 10.02
N ILE A 75 -7.43 12.36 9.05
CA ILE A 75 -6.96 11.76 7.80
C ILE A 75 -7.53 12.61 6.67
N GLY A 76 -6.67 13.09 5.78
CA GLY A 76 -7.07 13.96 4.68
C GLY A 76 -6.36 13.59 3.39
N VAL A 77 -7.07 13.71 2.28
CA VAL A 77 -6.50 13.61 0.93
C VAL A 77 -6.17 15.02 0.45
N TYR A 78 -4.98 15.22 -0.09
CA TYR A 78 -4.58 16.46 -0.73
C TYR A 78 -3.99 16.18 -2.11
N ASN A 79 -4.17 17.12 -3.03
CA ASN A 79 -3.59 17.06 -4.36
C ASN A 79 -2.31 17.90 -4.39
N ASP A 80 -1.18 17.28 -4.67
CA ASP A 80 0.10 17.96 -4.86
C ASP A 80 0.45 18.04 -6.34
N HIS A 81 0.31 19.23 -6.94
CA HIS A 81 0.65 19.45 -8.33
C HIS A 81 2.17 19.47 -8.61
N THR A 82 3.01 19.39 -7.58
CA THR A 82 4.47 19.36 -7.74
C THR A 82 5.04 17.94 -7.77
N HIS A 83 4.21 16.92 -7.46
CA HIS A 83 4.64 15.54 -7.37
C HIS A 83 3.94 14.67 -8.42
N PHE A 84 4.72 14.13 -9.35
CA PHE A 84 4.23 13.24 -10.41
C PHE A 84 4.91 11.88 -10.27
N GLU A 85 4.32 11.02 -9.43
CA GLU A 85 4.73 9.61 -9.30
C GLU A 85 3.50 8.75 -9.61
N GLU A 86 3.57 7.94 -10.68
CA GLU A 86 2.46 7.05 -11.05
C GLU A 86 2.50 5.75 -10.25
N PHE A 87 3.71 5.20 -10.04
CA PHE A 87 3.90 3.97 -9.28
C PHE A 87 5.36 3.82 -8.83
N ALA A 88 5.57 3.54 -7.53
CA ALA A 88 6.90 3.53 -6.93
C ALA A 88 7.65 2.19 -7.09
N TYR A 89 6.98 1.10 -7.46
CA TYR A 89 7.59 -0.23 -7.52
C TYR A 89 7.93 -0.64 -8.95
N GLU A 90 9.12 -1.21 -9.13
CA GLU A 90 9.58 -1.72 -10.41
C GLU A 90 8.85 -3.01 -10.79
N THR A 91 8.33 -3.07 -12.03
CA THR A 91 7.79 -4.30 -12.62
C THR A 91 8.84 -4.92 -13.53
N TYR A 92 9.29 -6.14 -13.22
CA TYR A 92 10.21 -6.86 -14.09
C TYR A 92 9.49 -7.37 -15.34
N THR A 93 9.68 -6.68 -16.48
CA THR A 93 9.32 -7.22 -17.79
C THR A 93 10.47 -8.08 -18.30
N LEU A 94 10.27 -9.40 -18.36
CA LEU A 94 11.23 -10.27 -19.02
C LEU A 94 11.28 -9.94 -20.52
N PRO A 95 12.48 -9.78 -21.12
CA PRO A 95 12.58 -9.62 -22.55
C PRO A 95 12.03 -10.89 -23.23
N ILE A 96 11.16 -10.68 -24.22
CA ILE A 96 10.45 -11.68 -25.02
C ILE A 96 11.34 -12.79 -25.65
N TRP A 97 12.66 -12.65 -25.61
CA TRP A 97 13.62 -13.56 -26.23
C TRP A 97 14.42 -14.46 -25.27
N ASN A 98 14.23 -14.34 -23.95
CA ASN A 98 14.89 -15.24 -22.99
C ASN A 98 14.00 -16.44 -22.64
N THR A 99 13.83 -17.36 -23.60
CA THR A 99 13.17 -18.67 -23.40
C THR A 99 14.13 -19.75 -22.90
N HIS A 100 15.42 -19.45 -22.79
CA HIS A 100 16.40 -20.37 -22.21
C HIS A 100 16.69 -19.95 -20.78
N GLY A 101 16.05 -20.64 -19.83
CA GLY A 101 16.38 -20.54 -18.42
C GLY A 101 17.84 -20.87 -18.14
N PHE A 102 18.34 -20.37 -17.02
CA PHE A 102 19.60 -20.81 -16.42
C PHE A 102 19.51 -22.26 -15.96
#